data_AF-A0A841LGS1-F1
#
_entry.id   AF-A0A841LGS1-F1
#
_cell.length_a   1.000
_cell.length_b   1.000
_cell.length_c   1.000
_cell.angle_alpha   90.00
_cell.angle_beta   90.00
_cell.angle_gamma   90.00
#
_symmetry.space_group_name_H-M   'P 1'
#
loop_
_entity.id
_entity.type
_entity.pdbx_description
1 polymer ?
#
loop_
_entity_poly.entity_id
_entity_poly.type
_entity_poly.pdbx_seq_one_letter_code
_entity_poly.pdbx_strand_id
1 'polypeptide(L)'
;MSNGLSIYFDDEDNAQQASPDAYPTLTVNTASSSDKLAHALKIHQKGETDYFTFCKQAADAGVEKWVIDLDEMTCSYLDAEGNELVKETIPII
;
A
#
# COMPACT_ATOMS: atom_id res chain seq x y z
N MET A 1 -15.02 2.01 3.22
CA MET A 1 -14.02 2.36 2.20
C MET A 1 -12.95 3.18 2.89
N SER A 2 -11.84 2.52 3.20
CA SER A 2 -10.83 2.99 4.15
C SER A 2 -9.75 3.75 3.40
N ASN A 3 -9.92 5.07 3.35
CA ASN A 3 -9.13 6.02 2.57
C ASN A 3 -7.91 6.50 3.36
N GLY A 4 -6.88 5.65 3.50
CA GLY A 4 -5.48 6.05 3.77
C GLY A 4 -5.27 7.22 4.74
N LEU A 5 -6.09 7.31 5.79
CA LEU A 5 -6.26 8.53 6.56
C LEU A 5 -5.16 8.58 7.62
N SER A 6 -4.20 9.50 7.46
CA SER A 6 -3.25 9.82 8.52
C SER A 6 -3.79 11.01 9.30
N ILE A 7 -4.27 10.75 10.53
CA ILE A 7 -4.73 11.79 11.44
C ILE A 7 -3.57 12.12 12.38
N TYR A 8 -3.16 13.40 12.39
CA TYR A 8 -2.23 13.94 13.36
C TYR A 8 -3.02 14.71 14.42
N PHE A 9 -2.71 14.45 15.69
CA PHE A 9 -3.28 15.14 16.85
C PHE A 9 -2.22 16.07 17.43
N ASP A 10 -2.53 17.36 17.53
CA ASP A 10 -1.75 18.34 18.30
C ASP A 10 -2.45 18.60 19.66
N ASP A 11 -1.75 19.23 20.61
CA ASP A 11 -2.14 19.40 22.03
C ASP A 11 -3.49 20.13 22.24
N GLU A 12 -4.01 20.79 21.19
CA GLU A 12 -5.30 21.48 21.18
C GLU A 12 -6.48 20.68 20.60
N ASP A 13 -6.38 19.35 20.44
CA ASP A 13 -7.47 18.47 19.94
C ASP A 13 -7.98 18.81 18.52
N ASN A 14 -7.19 19.58 17.75
CA ASN A 14 -7.52 19.92 16.38
C ASN A 14 -6.93 18.88 15.42
N ALA A 15 -7.75 17.93 14.97
CA ALA A 15 -7.37 16.98 13.92
C ALA A 15 -7.10 17.72 12.60
N GLN A 16 -5.83 17.85 12.22
CA GLN A 16 -5.44 18.43 10.92
C GLN A 16 -5.38 17.31 9.87
N GLN A 17 -6.35 17.33 8.95
CA GLN A 17 -6.37 16.46 7.77
C GLN A 17 -5.44 17.04 6.70
N ALA A 18 -4.20 16.55 6.63
CA ALA A 18 -3.28 16.88 5.54
C ALA A 18 -3.30 15.77 4.49
N SER A 19 -4.21 15.87 3.52
CA SER A 19 -4.10 15.14 2.25
C SER A 19 -3.64 16.15 1.20
N PRO A 20 -2.50 15.97 0.53
CA PRO A 20 -2.28 16.74 -0.69
C PRO A 20 -3.37 16.34 -1.69
N ASP A 21 -4.21 17.29 -2.12
CA ASP A 21 -5.24 17.19 -3.17
C ASP A 21 -4.74 16.61 -4.53
N ALA A 22 -3.48 16.20 -4.62
CA ALA A 22 -2.78 15.86 -5.84
C ALA A 22 -2.73 14.36 -6.17
N TYR A 23 -3.20 13.47 -5.29
CA TYR A 23 -3.23 12.03 -5.59
C TYR A 23 -4.60 11.62 -6.13
N PRO A 24 -4.71 11.25 -7.42
CA PRO A 24 -5.96 10.74 -7.95
C PRO A 24 -6.36 9.48 -7.19
N THR A 25 -7.64 9.34 -6.92
CA THR A 25 -8.22 8.11 -6.37
C THR A 25 -7.86 6.93 -7.27
N LEU A 26 -7.05 6.01 -6.74
CA LEU A 26 -6.71 4.78 -7.42
C LEU A 26 -7.86 3.78 -7.23
N THR A 27 -8.51 3.39 -8.32
CA THR A 27 -9.51 2.32 -8.29
C THR A 27 -8.79 0.99 -8.10
N VAL A 28 -9.00 0.36 -6.95
CA VAL A 28 -8.50 -0.99 -6.68
C VAL A 28 -9.33 -1.98 -7.49
N ASN A 29 -8.65 -2.88 -8.19
CA ASN A 29 -9.30 -3.93 -8.96
C ASN A 29 -9.95 -4.95 -8.02
N THR A 30 -11.18 -5.35 -8.30
CA THR A 30 -11.88 -6.36 -7.50
C THR A 30 -11.32 -7.76 -7.71
N ALA A 31 -10.67 -8.02 -8.85
CA ALA A 31 -9.97 -9.27 -9.10
C ALA A 31 -8.51 -9.17 -8.66
N SER A 32 -8.22 -9.67 -7.47
CA SER A 32 -6.86 -9.68 -6.93
C SER A 32 -5.98 -10.74 -7.59
N SER A 33 -4.69 -10.44 -7.75
CA SER A 33 -3.72 -11.35 -8.39
C SER A 33 -2.34 -11.21 -7.76
N SER A 34 -1.94 -12.23 -7.01
CA SER A 34 -0.63 -12.30 -6.37
C SER A 34 0.53 -12.31 -7.38
N ASP A 35 0.35 -12.93 -8.56
CA ASP A 35 1.37 -12.95 -9.63
C ASP A 35 1.65 -11.54 -10.19
N LYS A 36 0.59 -10.77 -10.48
CA LYS A 36 0.72 -9.37 -10.92
C LYS A 36 1.43 -8.52 -9.86
N LEU A 37 1.06 -8.71 -8.59
CA LEU A 37 1.66 -7.98 -7.48
C LEU A 37 3.14 -8.35 -7.31
N ALA A 38 3.48 -9.64 -7.35
CA ALA A 38 4.87 -10.11 -7.24
C ALA A 38 5.74 -9.56 -8.39
N HIS A 39 5.19 -9.50 -9.61
CA HIS A 39 5.88 -8.87 -10.74
C HIS A 39 6.10 -7.37 -10.51
N ALA A 40 5.06 -6.64 -10.08
CA ALA A 40 5.14 -5.20 -9.78
C ALA A 40 6.15 -4.89 -8.66
N LEU A 41 6.17 -5.69 -7.60
CA LEU A 41 7.15 -5.58 -6.51
C LEU A 41 8.57 -5.80 -7.02
N LYS A 42 8.80 -6.83 -7.82
CA LYS A 42 10.13 -7.16 -8.34
C LYS A 42 10.72 -6.04 -9.21
N ILE A 43 9.93 -5.42 -10.07
CA ILE A 43 10.39 -4.29 -10.89
C ILE A 43 10.60 -3.03 -10.03
N HIS A 44 9.75 -2.81 -9.02
CA HIS A 44 9.88 -1.68 -8.11
C HIS A 44 11.14 -1.77 -7.25
N GLN A 45 11.43 -2.95 -6.68
CA GLN A 45 12.64 -3.21 -5.89
C GLN A 45 13.94 -3.06 -6.71
N LYS A 46 13.88 -3.20 -8.04
CA LYS A 46 15.00 -2.92 -8.94
C LYS A 46 15.16 -1.43 -9.29
N GLY A 47 14.26 -0.58 -8.83
CA GLY A 47 14.22 0.83 -9.17
C GLY A 47 13.69 1.11 -10.58
N GLU A 48 12.98 0.17 -11.20
CA GLU A 48 12.43 0.34 -12.56
C GLU A 48 11.09 1.11 -12.57
N THR A 49 10.48 1.33 -11.40
CA THR A 49 9.22 2.09 -11.25
C THR A 49 9.27 3.05 -10.07
N ASP A 50 8.70 4.24 -10.26
CA ASP A 50 8.48 5.21 -9.18
C ASP A 50 7.32 4.79 -8.25
N TYR A 51 7.29 5.35 -7.04
CA TYR A 51 6.28 5.08 -6.02
C TYR A 51 4.84 5.14 -6.54
N PHE A 52 4.50 6.17 -7.32
CA PHE A 52 3.13 6.33 -7.84
C PHE A 52 2.78 5.28 -8.91
N THR A 53 3.75 4.90 -9.73
CA THR A 53 3.59 3.82 -10.72
C THR A 53 3.39 2.48 -10.02
N PHE A 54 4.15 2.23 -8.95
CA PHE A 54 3.96 1.05 -8.11
C PHE A 54 2.57 1.03 -7.45
N CYS A 55 2.13 2.14 -6.85
CA CYS A 55 0.78 2.23 -6.25
C CYS A 55 -0.32 1.88 -7.25
N LYS A 56 -0.20 2.34 -8.51
CA LYS A 56 -1.13 1.97 -9.59
C LYS A 56 -1.10 0.49 -9.92
N GLN A 57 0.09 -0.10 -10.01
CA GLN A 57 0.27 -1.51 -10.32
C GLN A 57 -0.25 -2.40 -9.18
N ALA A 58 -0.03 -1.99 -7.93
CA ALA A 58 -0.59 -2.66 -6.76
C ALA A 58 -2.13 -2.59 -6.76
N ALA A 59 -2.71 -1.41 -7.05
CA ALA A 59 -4.16 -1.25 -7.18
C ALA A 59 -4.74 -2.10 -8.34
N ASP A 60 -4.06 -2.18 -9.50
CA ASP A 60 -4.47 -3.05 -10.62
C ASP A 60 -4.39 -4.55 -10.25
N ALA A 61 -3.42 -4.92 -9.42
CA ALA A 61 -3.28 -6.26 -8.85
C ALA A 61 -4.29 -6.55 -7.73
N GLY A 62 -5.15 -5.58 -7.38
CA GLY A 62 -6.20 -5.71 -6.38
C GLY A 62 -5.74 -5.51 -4.94
N VAL A 63 -4.58 -4.89 -4.71
CA VAL A 63 -4.14 -4.47 -3.38
C VAL A 63 -4.97 -3.28 -2.92
N GLU A 64 -5.69 -3.43 -1.82
CA GLU A 64 -6.38 -2.33 -1.15
C GLU A 64 -5.46 -1.61 -0.15
N LYS A 65 -4.66 -2.38 0.59
CA LYS A 65 -3.78 -1.87 1.65
C LYS A 65 -2.61 -2.82 1.87
N TRP A 66 -1.60 -2.35 2.59
CA TRP A 66 -0.52 -3.18 3.10
C TRP A 66 -0.34 -2.95 4.60
N VAL A 67 0.09 -3.98 5.31
CA VAL A 67 0.34 -3.98 6.75
C VAL A 67 1.80 -4.26 6.97
N ILE A 68 2.48 -3.35 7.67
CA ILE A 68 3.87 -3.50 8.06
C ILE A 68 3.89 -3.94 9.52
N ASP A 69 4.36 -5.15 9.77
CA ASP A 69 4.63 -5.66 11.10
C ASP A 69 6.13 -5.47 11.40
N LEU A 70 6.44 -4.59 12.35
CA LEU A 70 7.82 -4.29 12.74
C LEU A 70 8.39 -5.29 13.75
N ASP A 71 7.54 -6.09 14.40
CA ASP A 71 7.98 -7.16 15.31
C ASP A 71 8.43 -8.37 14.49
N GLU A 72 7.61 -8.77 13.52
CA GLU A 72 7.94 -9.82 12.56
C GLU A 72 8.86 -9.35 11.42
N MET A 73 9.09 -8.03 11.29
CA MET A 73 9.79 -7.40 10.16
C MET A 73 9.20 -7.83 8.81
N THR A 74 7.89 -7.71 8.64
CA THR A 74 7.19 -8.14 7.42
C THR A 74 6.27 -7.07 6.87
N CYS A 75 6.03 -7.09 5.56
CA CYS A 75 5.03 -6.28 4.88
C CYS A 75 4.07 -7.22 4.14
N SER A 76 2.80 -7.24 4.57
CA SER A 76 1.73 -8.05 3.98
C SER A 76 0.80 -7.18 3.14
N TYR A 77 0.64 -7.51 1.87
CA TYR A 77 -0.26 -6.84 0.94
C TYR A 77 -1.62 -7.54 0.93
N LEU A 78 -2.69 -6.79 1.18
CA LEU A 78 -4.04 -7.30 1.37
C LEU A 78 -4.97 -6.79 0.27
N ASP A 79 -5.85 -7.66 -0.22
CA ASP A 79 -6.96 -7.26 -1.07
C ASP A 79 -8.13 -6.65 -0.27
N ALA A 80 -9.19 -6.22 -0.98
CA ALA A 80 -10.36 -5.60 -0.39
C ALA A 80 -11.20 -6.54 0.51
N GLU A 81 -11.04 -7.85 0.36
CA GLU A 81 -11.65 -8.86 1.25
C GLU A 81 -10.76 -9.16 2.46
N GLY A 82 -9.55 -8.60 2.49
CA GLY A 82 -8.55 -8.82 3.52
C GLY A 82 -7.71 -10.08 3.31
N ASN A 83 -7.71 -10.68 2.11
CA ASN A 83 -6.83 -11.81 1.84
C ASN A 83 -5.41 -11.32 1.57
N GLU A 84 -4.43 -12.03 2.12
CA GLU A 84 -3.01 -11.77 1.85
C GLU A 84 -2.64 -12.25 0.44
N LEU A 85 -2.13 -11.33 -0.37
CA LEU A 85 -1.65 -11.61 -1.73
C LEU A 85 -0.17 -11.94 -1.74
N VAL A 86 0.63 -11.13 -1.05
CA VAL A 86 2.09 -11.28 -0.93
C VAL A 86 2.49 -10.83 0.47
N LYS A 87 3.37 -11.61 1.12
CA LYS A 87 4.08 -11.23 2.35
C LYS A 87 5.56 -11.17 2.03
N GLU A 88 6.17 -9.99 2.18
CA GLU A 88 7.61 -9.81 2.05
C GLU A 88 8.27 -9.60 3.42
N THR A 89 9.49 -10.11 3.55
CA THR A 89 10.31 -9.85 4.74
C THR A 89 11.13 -8.59 4.51
N ILE A 90 11.03 -7.65 5.43
CA ILE A 90 11.79 -6.41 5.41
C ILE A 90 13.21 -6.73 5.92
N PRO A 91 14.26 -6.44 5.14
CA PRO A 91 15.63 -6.72 5.56
C PRO A 91 16.01 -5.84 6.76
N ILE A 92 16.44 -6.48 7.84
CA ILE A 92 17.21 -5.83 8.91
C ILE A 92 18.66 -5.69 8.42
N ILE A 93 19.12 -4.43 8.34
CA ILE A 93 20.51 -4.05 8.01
C ILE A 93 21.52 -4.63 9.00
#